data_AF-A0A2C9KC34-F1
#
_entry.id   AF-A0A2C9KC34-F1
#
_cell.length_a   1.000
_cell.length_b   1.000
_cell.length_c   1.000
_cell.angle_alpha   90.00
_cell.angle_beta   90.00
_cell.angle_gamma   90.00
#
_symmetry.space_group_name_H-M   'P 1'
#
loop_
_entity.id
_entity.type
_entity.pdbx_description
1 polymer ?
#
loop_
_entity_poly.entity_id
_entity_poly.type
_entity_poly.pdbx_seq_one_letter_code
_entity_poly.pdbx_strand_id
1 'polypeptide(L)' 'MKPRNVSLFIRVKEGLFQYAGTKDKRAKTTQEVTANRIHPKKLAFLNKMLRNMAVGNFRYVKEPLKLGQLSGNEFTIVLR' A
#
# COMPACT_ATOMS: atom_id res chain seq x y z
N MET A 1 6.86 -3.53 2.39
CA MET A 1 6.42 -2.80 3.61
C MET A 1 4.99 -3.19 3.97
N LYS A 2 4.65 -3.38 5.25
CA LYS A 2 3.28 -3.69 5.70
C LYS A 2 2.49 -2.40 5.99
N PRO A 3 1.17 -2.31 5.71
CA PRO A 3 0.37 -1.09 5.83
C PRO A 3 0.00 -0.67 7.27
N ARG A 4 0.70 -1.18 8.30
CA ARG A 4 0.36 -0.98 9.73
C ARG A 4 0.18 0.48 10.15
N ASN A 5 0.97 1.40 9.57
CA ASN A 5 0.84 2.82 9.89
C ASN A 5 -0.47 3.41 9.34
N VAL A 6 -0.92 2.96 8.17
CA VAL A 6 -2.16 3.44 7.53
C VAL A 6 -3.37 3.05 8.36
N SER A 7 -3.45 1.77 8.78
CA SER A 7 -4.58 1.26 9.58
C SER A 7 -4.74 1.97 10.92
N LEU A 8 -3.64 2.33 11.57
CA LEU A 8 -3.64 3.08 12.82
C LEU A 8 -4.23 4.49 12.64
N PHE A 9 -3.81 5.22 11.60
CA PHE A 9 -4.29 6.60 11.37
C PHE A 9 -5.78 6.68 11.07
N ILE A 10 -6.35 5.69 10.38
CA ILE A 10 -7.79 5.68 10.06
C ILE A 10 -8.65 4.86 11.03
N ARG A 11 -8.04 4.31 12.09
CA ARG A 11 -8.67 3.49 13.14
C ARG A 11 -9.43 2.29 12.58
N VAL A 12 -8.76 1.49 11.75
CA VAL A 12 -9.35 0.27 11.17
C VAL A 12 -8.46 -0.94 11.41
N LYS A 13 -9.02 -2.14 11.27
CA LYS A 13 -8.26 -3.39 11.39
C LYS A 13 -7.27 -3.54 10.22
N GLU A 14 -6.05 -4.02 10.51
CA GLU A 14 -5.01 -4.29 9.51
C GLU A 14 -5.48 -5.26 8.41
N GLY A 15 -6.30 -6.25 8.76
CA GLY A 15 -6.82 -7.26 7.81
C GLY A 15 -7.75 -6.72 6.72
N LEU A 16 -8.12 -5.44 6.80
CA LEU A 16 -8.86 -4.76 5.72
C LEU A 16 -7.95 -4.35 4.56
N PHE A 17 -6.63 -4.42 4.73
CA PHE A 17 -5.66 -4.15 3.69
C PHE A 17 -5.05 -5.45 3.18
N GLN A 18 -5.07 -5.65 1.86
CA GLN A 18 -4.43 -6.78 1.20
C GLN A 18 -3.44 -6.30 0.13
N TYR A 19 -2.44 -7.13 -0.14
CA TYR A 19 -1.35 -6.83 -1.07
C TYR A 19 -0.84 -8.14 -1.66
N ALA A 20 -0.20 -8.06 -2.82
CA ALA A 20 0.27 -9.24 -3.54
C ALA A 20 1.60 -9.80 -2.99
N GLY A 21 2.39 -8.97 -2.30
CA GLY A 21 3.63 -9.41 -1.65
C GLY A 21 4.31 -8.30 -0.86
N THR A 22 5.35 -8.65 -0.10
CA THR A 22 6.13 -7.68 0.68
C THR A 22 7.29 -7.13 -0.15
N LYS A 23 7.46 -5.80 -0.17
CA LYS A 23 8.66 -5.14 -0.72
C LYS A 23 9.71 -4.83 0.36
N ASP A 24 10.94 -4.62 -0.07
CA ASP A 24 12.10 -4.29 0.77
C ASP A 24 11.86 -3.11 1.72
N LYS A 25 12.43 -3.22 2.92
CA LYS A 25 12.37 -2.15 3.94
C LYS A 25 13.37 -1.03 3.66
N ARG A 26 14.52 -1.35 3.07
CA ARG A 26 15.65 -0.43 2.83
C ARG A 26 15.75 -0.03 1.36
N ALA A 27 14.63 0.39 0.78
CA ALA A 27 14.55 0.87 -0.60
C ALA A 27 13.38 1.85 -0.75
N LYS A 28 13.38 2.63 -1.85
CA LYS A 28 12.16 3.29 -2.32
C LYS A 28 11.35 2.25 -3.08
N THR A 29 10.13 1.97 -2.63
CA THR A 29 9.28 0.91 -3.20
C THR A 29 7.89 1.45 -3.51
N THR A 30 7.26 0.88 -4.52
CA THR A 30 5.87 1.14 -4.89
C THR A 30 5.16 -0.20 -5.04
N GLN A 31 3.90 -0.29 -4.60
CA GLN A 31 3.09 -1.49 -4.71
C GLN A 31 1.61 -1.12 -4.74
N GLU A 32 0.80 -1.99 -5.33
CA GLU A 32 -0.66 -1.90 -5.18
C GLU A 32 -1.12 -2.51 -3.85
N VAL A 33 -2.16 -1.92 -3.27
CA VAL A 33 -2.81 -2.36 -2.04
C VAL A 33 -4.32 -2.22 -2.22
N THR A 34 -5.08 -3.24 -1.88
CA THR A 34 -6.55 -3.14 -1.80
C THR A 34 -6.97 -2.87 -0.37
N ALA A 35 -8.00 -2.04 -0.22
CA ALA A 35 -8.54 -1.62 1.07
C ALA A 35 -10.05 -1.84 1.07
N ASN A 36 -10.55 -2.72 1.93
CA ASN A 36 -11.96 -3.09 1.94
C ASN A 36 -12.83 -2.04 2.67
N ARG A 37 -13.91 -1.57 2.02
CA ARG A 37 -14.88 -0.60 2.56
C ARG A 37 -14.26 0.71 3.08
N ILE A 38 -13.21 1.20 2.42
CA ILE A 38 -12.56 2.48 2.77
C ILE A 38 -12.72 3.47 1.61
N HIS A 39 -13.26 4.65 1.91
CA HIS A 39 -13.43 5.70 0.91
C HIS A 39 -12.07 6.32 0.51
N PRO A 40 -11.76 6.48 -0.79
CA PRO A 40 -10.48 7.01 -1.27
C PRO A 40 -10.07 8.35 -0.66
N LYS A 41 -11.03 9.29 -0.51
CA LYS A 41 -10.79 10.59 0.15
C LYS A 41 -10.17 10.47 1.56
N LYS A 42 -10.56 9.44 2.33
CA LYS A 42 -10.01 9.19 3.67
C LYS A 42 -8.53 8.80 3.59
N LEU A 43 -8.16 7.99 2.61
CA LEU A 43 -6.77 7.61 2.35
C LEU A 43 -5.96 8.81 1.83
N ALA A 44 -6.49 9.57 0.89
CA ALA A 44 -5.83 10.76 0.34
C ALA A 44 -5.48 11.79 1.42
N PHE A 45 -6.37 12.00 2.39
CA PHE A 45 -6.12 12.92 3.52
C PHE A 45 -4.89 12.50 4.36
N LEU A 46 -4.58 11.20 4.45
CA LEU A 46 -3.44 10.70 5.22
C LEU A 46 -2.10 11.19 4.68
N ASN A 47 -2.00 11.55 3.41
CA ASN A 47 -0.75 12.09 2.84
C ASN A 47 -0.24 13.33 3.58
N LYS A 48 -1.11 14.06 4.31
CA LYS A 48 -0.70 15.18 5.18
C LYS A 48 0.05 14.75 6.44
N MET A 49 -0.10 13.51 6.89
CA MET A 49 0.44 12.99 8.15
C MET A 49 1.48 11.87 7.95
N LEU A 50 1.44 11.18 6.81
CA LEU A 50 2.37 10.10 6.51
C LEU A 50 3.79 10.65 6.30
N ARG A 51 4.78 10.00 6.90
CA ARG A 51 6.20 10.24 6.66
C ARG A 51 6.80 9.03 5.95
N ASN A 52 7.61 9.26 4.92
CA ASN A 52 8.26 8.20 4.11
C ASN A 52 7.28 7.24 3.40
N MET A 53 6.04 7.68 3.19
CA MET A 53 4.99 6.95 2.49
C MET A 53 3.99 7.95 1.91
N ALA A 54 3.43 7.62 0.75
CA ALA A 54 2.28 8.31 0.19
C ALA A 54 1.31 7.27 -0.40
N VAL A 55 0.03 7.63 -0.49
CA VAL A 55 -1.02 6.83 -1.10
C VAL A 55 -1.68 7.62 -2.24
N GLY A 56 -2.04 6.94 -3.32
CA GLY A 56 -2.58 7.56 -4.53
C GLY A 56 -3.12 6.53 -5.51
N ASN A 57 -3.35 6.96 -6.75
CA ASN A 57 -3.82 6.12 -7.86
C ASN A 57 -5.05 5.27 -7.50
N PHE A 58 -6.01 5.89 -6.82
CA PHE A 58 -7.18 5.18 -6.30
C PHE A 58 -8.11 4.71 -7.43
N ARG A 59 -8.56 3.47 -7.33
CA ARG A 59 -9.62 2.90 -8.15
C ARG A 59 -10.47 1.94 -7.34
N TYR A 60 -11.73 1.81 -7.69
CA TYR A 60 -12.58 0.77 -7.13
C TYR A 60 -12.35 -0.54 -7.88
N VAL A 61 -12.25 -1.64 -7.14
CA VAL A 61 -12.07 -2.99 -7.66
C VAL A 61 -13.09 -3.92 -7.02
N LYS A 62 -13.53 -4.94 -7.75
CA LYS A 62 -14.48 -5.95 -7.23
C LYS A 62 -13.79 -6.92 -6.28
N GLU A 63 -12.62 -7.43 -6.68
CA GLU A 63 -11.86 -8.43 -5.94
C GLU A 63 -10.65 -7.80 -5.23
N PRO A 64 -10.34 -8.20 -3.99
CA PRO A 64 -9.13 -7.77 -3.29
C PRO A 64 -7.89 -8.47 -3.85
N LEU A 65 -6.72 -7.86 -3.68
CA LEU A 65 -5.45 -8.49 -3.98
C LEU A 65 -5.20 -9.68 -3.03
N LYS A 66 -4.58 -10.73 -3.55
CA LYS A 66 -4.13 -11.91 -2.82
C LYS A 66 -2.63 -12.06 -2.95
N LEU A 67 -2.00 -12.69 -1.95
CA LEU A 67 -0.57 -13.02 -2.02
C LEU A 67 -0.27 -13.84 -3.29
N GLY A 68 0.81 -13.49 -3.99
CA GLY A 68 1.19 -14.11 -5.25
C GLY A 68 0.53 -13.52 -6.50
N GLN A 69 -0.43 -12.59 -6.37
CA GLN A 69 -1.03 -11.88 -7.53
C GLN A 69 -0.14 -10.74 -8.04
N LEU A 70 1.12 -11.04 -8.32
CA LEU A 70 2.06 -10.17 -9.04
C LEU A 70 2.88 -11.05 -9.99
N SER A 71 3.25 -10.52 -11.16
CA SER A 71 4.18 -11.21 -12.06
C SER A 71 5.63 -11.08 -11.62
N GLY A 72 5.97 -10.00 -10.91
CA GLY A 72 7.33 -9.72 -10.49
C GLY A 72 7.50 -8.30 -9.94
N ASN A 73 8.76 -7.87 -9.83
CA ASN A 73 9.15 -6.53 -9.45
C ASN A 73 10.11 -5.98 -10.50
N GLU A 74 9.96 -4.71 -10.85
CA GLU A 74 10.97 -3.97 -11.59
C GLU A 74 11.95 -3.32 -10.61
N PHE A 75 13.25 -3.46 -10.86
CA PHE A 75 14.30 -2.91 -10.00
C PHE A 75 15.16 -1.92 -10.77
N THR A 76 15.38 -0.76 -10.17
CA THR A 76 16.42 0.18 -10.59
C THR A 76 17.47 0.24 -9.48
N ILE A 77 18.67 -0.27 -9.76
CA ILE A 77 19.76 -0.41 -8.78
C ILE A 77 20.93 0.44 -9.23
N VAL A 78 21.50 1.23 -8.30
CA VAL A 78 22.74 1.98 -8.51
C VAL A 78 23.85 1.27 -7.75
N LEU A 79 24.86 0.78 -8.47
CA LEU A 79 26.10 0.25 -7.90
C LEU A 79 27.11 1.40 -7.78
N ARG A 80 27.86 1.44 -6.68
CA ARG A 80 28.89 2.44 -6.39
C ARG A 80 30.24 1.78 -6.21
#